data_AF-A0A849B4P4-F1
#
_entry.id   AF-A0A849B4P4-F1
#
_cell.length_a   1.000
_cell.length_b   1.000
_cell.length_c   1.000
_cell.angle_alpha   90.00
_cell.angle_beta   90.00
_cell.angle_gamma   90.00
#
_symmetry.space_group_name_H-M   'P 1'
#
loop_
_entity.id
_entity.type
_entity.pdbx_description
1 polymer ?
#
loop_
_entity_poly.entity_id
_entity_poly.type
_entity_poly.pdbx_seq_one_letter_code
_entity_poly.pdbx_strand_id
1 'polypeptide(L)' 'MPKIYTDEFKQSALDLVGDGMTQKQVCADLGISKSALQAWVRDSRLREHGLEPSRDPEES' A
#
# COMPACT_ATOMS: atom_id res chain seq x y z
N MET A 1 -10.48 -16.32 2.71
CA MET A 1 -10.03 -15.47 3.82
C MET A 1 -9.46 -14.19 3.24
N PRO A 2 -9.85 -13.00 3.72
CA PRO A 2 -9.20 -11.76 3.32
C PRO A 2 -7.74 -11.80 3.76
N LYS A 3 -6.82 -11.46 2.86
CA LYS A 3 -5.40 -11.37 3.16
C LYS A 3 -5.14 -10.00 3.77
N ILE A 4 -5.02 -9.95 5.09
CA ILE A 4 -4.73 -8.72 5.84
C ILE A 4 -3.21 -8.49 5.79
N TYR A 5 -2.81 -7.28 5.41
CA TYR A 5 -1.41 -6.85 5.39
C TYR A 5 -1.16 -5.88 6.54
N THR A 6 -0.04 -6.07 7.26
CA THR A 6 0.37 -5.14 8.31
C THR A 6 0.73 -3.78 7.73
N ASP A 7 0.61 -2.71 8.52
CA ASP A 7 0.95 -1.38 8.05
C ASP A 7 2.44 -1.24 7.76
N GLU A 8 3.31 -1.92 8.51
CA GLU A 8 4.76 -2.00 8.23
C GLU A 8 5.03 -2.60 6.85
N PHE A 9 4.28 -3.64 6.46
CA PHE A 9 4.40 -4.27 5.15
C PHE A 9 3.90 -3.34 4.04
N LYS A 10 2.78 -2.63 4.26
CA LYS A 10 2.28 -1.64 3.31
C LYS A 10 3.28 -0.50 3.11
N GLN A 11 3.88 0.01 4.18
CA GLN A 11 4.90 1.06 4.10
C GLN A 11 6.12 0.60 3.32
N SER A 12 6.64 -0.59 3.61
CA SER A 12 7.74 -1.17 2.84
C SER A 12 7.43 -1.24 1.33
N ALA A 13 6.20 -1.59 0.96
CA ALA A 13 5.78 -1.61 -0.45
C ALA A 13 5.70 -0.20 -1.07
N LEU A 14 5.33 0.81 -0.29
CA LEU A 14 5.28 2.21 -0.73
C LEU A 14 6.66 2.83 -0.87
N ASP A 15 7.58 2.57 0.07
CA ASP A 15 8.98 3.00 0.01
C ASP A 15 9.65 2.50 -1.28
N LEU A 16 9.48 1.22 -1.63
CA LEU A 16 10.03 0.67 -2.88
C LEU A 16 9.51 1.40 -4.12
N VAL A 17 8.23 1.80 -4.13
CA VAL A 17 7.67 2.62 -5.22
C VAL A 17 8.23 4.04 -5.20
N GLY A 18 8.46 4.62 -4.01
CA GLY A 18 9.10 5.92 -3.81
C GLY A 18 10.56 5.96 -4.30
N ASP A 19 11.29 4.86 -4.11
CA ASP A 19 12.66 4.64 -4.60
C ASP A 19 12.73 4.46 -6.14
N GLY A 20 11.59 4.53 -6.83
CA GLY A 20 11.50 4.48 -8.28
C GLY A 20 11.22 3.09 -8.85
N MET A 21 10.96 2.07 -8.02
CA MET A 21 10.52 0.77 -8.54
C MET A 21 9.13 0.88 -9.15
N THR A 22 8.93 0.18 -10.26
CA THR A 22 7.60 0.12 -10.88
C THR A 22 6.66 -0.73 -10.02
N GLN A 23 5.38 -0.35 -9.96
CA GLN A 23 4.36 -1.14 -9.25
C GLN A 23 4.32 -2.61 -9.71
N LYS A 24 4.61 -2.87 -10.99
CA LYS A 24 4.66 -4.25 -11.52
C LYS A 24 5.77 -5.07 -10.86
N GLN A 25 6.96 -4.47 -10.70
CA GLN A 25 8.10 -5.12 -10.06
C GLN A 25 7.80 -5.37 -8.58
N VAL A 26 7.32 -4.35 -7.86
CA VAL A 26 6.97 -4.47 -6.44
C VAL A 26 5.90 -5.53 -6.21
N CYS A 27 4.87 -5.61 -7.05
CA CYS A 27 3.86 -6.67 -6.96
C CYS A 27 4.44 -8.08 -7.14
N ALA A 28 5.37 -8.24 -8.09
CA ALA A 28 6.02 -9.53 -8.35
C ALA A 28 6.94 -9.94 -7.18
N ASP A 29 7.73 -9.00 -6.66
CA ASP A 29 8.71 -9.25 -5.60
C ASP A 29 8.04 -9.52 -4.25
N LEU A 30 6.96 -8.79 -3.93
CA LEU A 30 6.24 -8.92 -2.65
C LEU A 30 5.09 -9.92 -2.68
N GLY A 31 4.77 -10.49 -3.86
CA GLY A 31 3.65 -11.42 -4.02
C GLY A 31 2.28 -10.81 -3.67
N ILE A 32 2.09 -9.53 -4.02
CA ILE A 32 0.84 -8.79 -3.79
C ILE A 32 0.13 -8.47 -5.10
N SER A 33 -1.19 -8.26 -5.00
CA SER A 33 -1.97 -7.85 -6.16
C SER A 33 -1.70 -6.38 -6.52
N LYS A 34 -1.77 -6.08 -7.82
CA LYS A 34 -1.65 -4.70 -8.32
C LYS A 34 -2.75 -3.78 -7.76
N SER A 35 -3.96 -4.30 -7.57
CA SER A 35 -5.07 -3.55 -6.99
C SER A 35 -4.83 -3.16 -5.54
N ALA A 36 -4.23 -4.03 -4.72
CA ALA A 36 -3.85 -3.71 -3.35
C ALA A 36 -2.80 -2.59 -3.30
N LEU A 37 -1.72 -2.72 -4.09
CA LEU A 37 -0.68 -1.69 -4.14
C LEU A 37 -1.22 -0.34 -4.64
N GLN A 38 -2.09 -0.35 -5.64
CA GLN A 38 -2.73 0.88 -6.14
C GLN A 38 -3.60 1.57 -5.08
N ALA A 39 -4.33 0.80 -4.27
CA ALA A 39 -5.11 1.35 -3.17
C ALA A 39 -4.20 2.05 -2.14
N TRP A 40 -3.10 1.41 -1.74
CA TRP A 40 -2.15 1.98 -0.78
C TRP A 40 -1.46 3.24 -1.32
N VAL A 41 -1.06 3.24 -2.60
CA VAL A 41 -0.45 4.44 -3.22
C VAL A 41 -1.43 5.61 -3.25
N ARG A 42 -2.73 5.35 -3.47
CA ARG A 42 -3.76 6.39 -3.41
C ARG A 42 -3.96 6.90 -1.98
N ASP A 43 -4.06 5.98 -1.03
CA ASP A 43 -4.20 6.26 0.41
C ASP A 43 -3.04 7.13 0.91
N SER A 44 -1.81 6.73 0.61
CA SER A 44 -0.58 7.47 0.94
C SER A 44 -0.60 8.89 0.38
N ARG A 45 -0.93 9.06 -0.92
CA ARG A 45 -1.03 10.41 -1.53
C ARG A 45 -2.11 11.27 -0.88
N LEU A 46 -3.26 10.69 -0.52
CA LEU A 46 -4.31 11.42 0.19
C LEU A 46 -3.79 11.93 1.54
N ARG A 47 -3.10 11.08 2.31
CA ARG A 47 -2.46 11.47 3.58
C ARG A 47 -1.43 12.58 3.40
N GLU A 48 -0.59 12.51 2.37
CA GLU A 48 0.38 13.58 2.06
C GLU A 48 -0.30 14.92 1.79
N HIS A 49 -1.49 14.90 1.20
CA HIS A 49 -2.30 16.10 0.95
C HIS A 49 -3.18 16.52 2.14
N GLY A 50 -3.02 15.91 3.32
CA GLY A 50 -3.79 16.23 4.53
C GLY A 50 -5.24 15.74 4.48
N LEU A 51 -5.58 14.90 3.51
CA LEU A 51 -6.86 14.20 3.44
C LEU A 51 -6.66 12.86 4.13
N GLU A 52 -7.17 12.70 5.35
CA GLU A 52 -7.17 11.40 6.00
C GLU A 52 -8.06 10.45 5.17
N PRO A 53 -7.49 9.43 4.52
CA PRO A 53 -8.30 8.40 3.92
C PRO A 53 -9.02 7.68 5.06
N SER A 54 -10.31 7.38 4.87
CA SER A 54 -11.10 6.62 5.82
C SER A 54 -10.36 5.32 6.12
N ARG A 55 -9.68 5.26 7.28
CA ARG A 55 -9.14 4.02 7.82
C ARG A 55 -10.36 3.13 8.05
N ASP A 56 -10.61 2.16 7.18
CA ASP A 56 -11.43 1.01 7.57
C ASP A 56 -10.72 0.37 8.77
N PRO A 57 -11.32 0.41 9.98
CA PRO A 57 -10.72 -0.21 11.14
C PRO A 57 -11.13 -1.68 11.13
N GLU A 58 -10.22 -2.57 10.75
CA GLU A 58 -10.41 -4.00 11.04
C GLU A 58 -9.06 -4.74 11.07
N GLU A 59 -8.63 -5.44 12.13
CA GLU A 59 -9.04 -5.57 13.53
C GLU A 59 -7.89 -6.28 14.30
N SER A 60 -8.00 -6.25 15.64
CA SER A 60 -7.30 -6.91 16.77
C SER A 60 -6.44 -8.16 16.56
#